data_AF-A0A7W0UE06-F1
#
_entry.id   AF-A0A7W0UE06-F1
#
_cell.length_a   1.000
_cell.length_b   1.000
_cell.length_c   1.000
_cell.angle_alpha   90.00
_cell.angle_beta   90.00
_cell.angle_gamma   90.00
#
_symmetry.space_group_name_H-M   'P 1'
#
loop_
_entity.id
_entity.type
_entity.pdbx_description
1 polymer ?
#
loop_
_entity_poly.entity_id
_entity_poly.type
_entity_poly.pdbx_seq_one_letter_code
_entity_poly.pdbx_strand_id
1 'polypeptide(L)' 'MTSKLFKLVYFVPQEELAATREALFAAGAGRLGDYERRSWFCRGTGTFLAGAGAALTIWQARGRSSGCRSAWSSS' A
#
# COMPACT_ATOMS: atom_id res chain seq x y z
N MET A 1 -8.19 -23.37 18.00
CA MET A 1 -7.70 -21.97 17.97
C MET A 1 -8.12 -21.37 16.64
N THR A 2 -8.94 -20.32 16.64
CA THR A 2 -9.42 -19.68 15.42
C THR A 2 -8.33 -18.78 14.86
N SER A 3 -7.75 -19.14 13.72
CA SER A 3 -6.78 -18.28 13.02
C SER A 3 -7.49 -17.00 12.56
N LYS A 4 -7.08 -15.84 13.11
CA LYS A 4 -7.60 -14.54 12.69
C LYS A 4 -6.83 -14.05 11.47
N LEU A 5 -7.56 -13.63 10.44
CA LEU A 5 -7.01 -12.96 9.26
C LEU A 5 -7.16 -11.44 9.42
N PHE A 6 -6.12 -10.71 9.03
CA PHE A 6 -6.10 -9.26 9.04
C PHE A 6 -5.77 -8.72 7.65
N LYS A 7 -6.33 -7.57 7.28
CA LYS A 7 -6.00 -6.85 6.06
C LYS A 7 -5.12 -5.66 6.41
N LEU A 8 -3.84 -5.71 6.03
CA LEU A 8 -2.94 -4.56 6.13
C LEU A 8 -3.17 -3.62 4.94
N VAL A 9 -3.43 -2.34 5.23
CA VAL A 9 -3.53 -1.26 4.23
C VAL A 9 -2.57 -0.16 4.64
N TYR A 10 -1.73 0.28 3.71
CA TYR A 10 -0.75 1.33 3.93
C TYR A 10 -0.59 2.17 2.68
N PHE A 11 -0.03 3.37 2.83
CA PHE A 11 0.24 4.32 1.75
C PHE A 11 1.74 4.55 1.67
N VAL A 12 2.28 4.54 0.45
CA VAL A 12 3.72 4.60 0.17
C VAL A 12 3.93 5.41 -1.11
N PRO A 13 5.06 6.13 -1.26
CA PRO A 13 5.43 6.73 -2.54
C PRO A 13 5.55 5.65 -3.62
N GLN A 14 5.37 6.03 -4.88
CA GLN A 14 5.40 5.07 -5.98
C GLN A 14 6.77 4.39 -6.09
N GLU A 15 7.83 5.14 -5.78
CA GLU A 15 9.23 4.74 -5.88
C GLU A 15 9.57 3.64 -4.85
N GLU A 16 8.90 3.65 -3.70
CA GLU A 16 9.16 2.72 -2.59
C GLU A 16 8.21 1.51 -2.60
N LEU A 17 7.15 1.51 -3.42
CA LEU A 17 6.14 0.46 -3.48
C LEU A 17 6.73 -0.95 -3.62
N ALA A 18 7.73 -1.12 -4.50
CA ALA A 18 8.35 -2.42 -4.72
C ALA A 18 9.11 -2.89 -3.46
N ALA A 19 9.90 -2.01 -2.86
CA ALA A 19 10.71 -2.32 -1.68
C ALA A 19 9.85 -2.68 -0.46
N THR A 20 8.81 -1.90 -0.18
CA THR A 20 7.91 -2.18 0.96
C THR A 20 7.13 -3.46 0.76
N ARG A 21 6.72 -3.76 -0.47
CA ARG A 21 6.01 -5.01 -0.80
C ARG A 21 6.90 -6.24 -0.58
N GLU A 22 8.15 -6.21 -1.03
CA GLU A 22 9.09 -7.31 -0.79
C GLU A 22 9.36 -7.52 0.70
N ALA A 23 9.50 -6.44 1.47
CA ALA A 23 9.64 -6.54 2.93
C ALA A 23 8.42 -7.20 3.59
N LEU A 24 7.20 -6.88 3.15
CA LEU A 24 5.98 -7.50 3.66
C LEU A 24 5.89 -8.99 3.31
N PHE A 25 6.31 -9.38 2.11
CA PHE A 25 6.36 -10.79 1.73
C PHE A 25 7.41 -11.56 2.52
N ALA A 26 8.58 -10.98 2.77
CA ALA A 26 9.60 -11.56 3.64
C ALA A 26 9.09 -11.73 5.09
N ALA A 27 8.25 -10.81 5.57
CA ALA A 27 7.59 -10.91 6.87
C ALA A 27 6.42 -11.92 6.92
N GLY A 28 6.08 -12.56 5.80
CA GLY A 28 5.03 -13.59 5.71
C GLY A 28 3.64 -13.07 5.33
N ALA A 29 3.50 -11.78 5.00
CA ALA A 29 2.24 -11.25 4.48
C ALA A 29 1.95 -11.83 3.08
N GLY A 30 0.66 -11.96 2.74
CA GLY A 30 0.24 -12.45 1.41
C GLY A 30 0.29 -13.97 1.23
N ARG A 31 0.55 -14.74 2.30
CA ARG A 31 0.40 -16.20 2.35
C ARG A 31 -1.00 -16.57 2.86
N LEU A 32 -1.78 -17.29 2.06
CA LEU A 32 -3.13 -17.75 2.42
C LEU A 32 -3.46 -19.07 1.70
N GLY A 33 -3.31 -20.20 2.38
CA GLY A 33 -3.30 -21.50 1.70
C GLY A 33 -2.11 -21.59 0.74
N ASP A 34 -2.35 -22.10 -0.47
CA ASP A 34 -1.28 -22.42 -1.44
C ASP A 34 -0.76 -21.22 -2.25
N TYR A 35 -1.29 -20.02 -2.03
CA TYR A 35 -0.72 -18.83 -2.70
C TYR A 35 0.11 -17.99 -1.75
N GLU A 36 1.24 -17.54 -2.28
CA GLU A 36 2.20 -16.66 -1.63
C GLU A 36 2.30 -15.33 -2.39
N ARG A 37 2.95 -14.34 -1.78
CA ARG A 37 3.26 -13.04 -2.41
C ARG A 37 2.03 -12.30 -3.00
N ARG A 38 0.85 -12.48 -2.40
CA ARG A 38 -0.35 -11.72 -2.79
C ARG A 38 -0.38 -10.35 -2.16
N SER A 39 -0.50 -9.33 -3.01
CA SER A 39 -0.76 -7.95 -2.61
C SER A 39 -1.62 -7.28 -3.69
N TRP A 40 -2.29 -6.19 -3.31
CA TRP A 40 -2.98 -5.31 -4.25
C TRP A 40 -2.52 -3.88 -3.99
N PHE A 41 -2.32 -3.12 -5.06
CA PHE A 41 -2.00 -1.70 -4.98
C PHE A 41 -2.73 -0.95 -6.11
N CYS A 42 -2.99 0.33 -5.88
CA CYS A 42 -3.44 1.23 -6.92
C CYS A 42 -2.86 2.63 -6.67
N ARG A 43 -2.58 3.36 -7.75
CA ARG A 43 -2.18 4.77 -7.65
C ARG A 43 -3.42 5.60 -7.33
N GLY A 44 -3.41 6.30 -6.21
CA GLY A 44 -4.53 7.14 -5.78
C GLY A 44 -4.06 8.48 -5.23
N THR A 45 -5.01 9.42 -5.13
CA THR A 45 -4.81 10.70 -4.47
C THR A 45 -5.64 10.76 -3.19
N GLY A 46 -5.02 11.15 -2.08
CA GLY A 46 -5.62 11.28 -0.76
C GLY A 46 -5.36 12.66 -0.17
N THR A 47 -6.26 13.13 0.68
CA THR A 47 -6.11 14.37 1.42
C THR A 47 -5.76 14.07 2.87
N PHE A 48 -4.88 14.86 3.48
CA PHE A 48 -4.59 14.76 4.91
C PHE A 48 -4.57 16.15 5.55
N LEU A 49 -4.83 16.21 6.86
CA LEU A 49 -4.66 17.41 7.65
C LEU A 49 -3.31 17.32 8.37
N ALA A 50 -2.38 18.21 8.02
CA ALA A 50 -1.06 18.26 8.65
C ALA A 50 -1.17 18.85 10.06
N GLY A 51 -0.64 18.14 11.06
CA GLY A 51 -0.32 18.73 12.36
C GLY A 51 0.96 19.57 12.28
N ALA A 52 1.23 20.36 13.33
CA ALA A 52 2.47 21.14 13.42
C ALA A 52 3.71 20.22 13.32
N GLY A 53 4.56 20.45 12.31
CA GLY A 53 5.78 19.68 12.08
C GLY A 53 5.64 18.44 11.17
N ALA A 54 4.46 18.17 10.60
CA ALA A 54 4.30 17.04 9.69
C ALA A 54 4.92 17.33 8.30
N ALA A 55 6.09 16.74 8.03
CA ALA A 55 6.67 16.63 6.70
C ALA A 55 6.41 15.22 6.14
N LEU A 56 5.47 15.08 5.22
CA LEU A 56 5.12 13.78 4.62
C LEU A 56 5.53 13.76 3.13
N THR A 57 6.49 12.88 2.80
CA THR A 57 7.00 12.68 1.43
C THR A 57 5.93 12.16 0.46
N ILE A 58 4.89 11.49 0.97
CA ILE A 58 3.83 10.83 0.17
C ILE A 58 2.85 11.80 -0.54
N TRP A 59 2.81 13.09 -0.20
CA TRP A 59 1.79 14.00 -0.74
C TRP A 59 2.33 15.40 -1.08
N GLN A 60 2.04 15.89 -2.29
CA GLN A 60 2.09 17.31 -2.62
C GLN A 60 0.72 17.95 -2.41
N ALA A 61 0.70 19.17 -1.84
CA ALA A 61 -0.50 20.01 -1.81
C ALA A 61 -0.85 20.48 -3.23
N ARG A 62 -1.51 19.62 -4.03
CA ARG A 62 -1.97 19.96 -5.38
C ARG A 62 -3.40 19.49 -5.58
N GLY A 63 -4.18 20.35 -6.24
CA GLY A 63 -5.63 20.26 -6.39
C GLY A 63 -6.16 18.92 -6.92
N ARG A 64 -7.46 18.72 -6.68
CA ARG A 64 -8.23 17.49 -6.95
C ARG A 64 -7.85 16.81 -8.26
N SER A 65 -7.33 15.59 -8.18
CA SER A 65 -7.32 14.65 -9.31
C SER A 65 -7.77 13.28 -8.82
N SER A 66 -8.76 12.70 -9.50
CA SER A 66 -9.39 11.43 -9.17
C SER A 66 -8.96 10.33 -10.14
N GLY A 67 -8.73 9.12 -9.59
CA GLY A 67 -8.75 7.87 -10.35
C GLY A 67 -7.68 6.84 -9.95
N CYS A 68 -8.08 5.82 -9.18
CA CYS A 68 -7.32 4.57 -9.09
C CYS A 68 -7.58 3.71 -10.33
N ARG A 69 -6.55 3.51 -11.17
CA ARG A 69 -6.52 2.41 -12.13
C ARG A 69 -5.73 1.26 -11.51
N SER A 70 -6.39 0.13 -11.30
CA SER A 70 -5.79 -1.10 -10.78
C SER A 70 -4.88 -1.73 -11.83
N ALA A 71 -3.66 -2.07 -11.46
CA ALA A 71 -2.81 -2.97 -12.22
C ALA A 71 -2.78 -4.32 -11.49
N TRP A 72 -3.30 -5.37 -12.13
CA TRP A 72 -3.17 -6.73 -11.65
C TRP A 72 -1.81 -7.24 -12.13
N SER A 73 -0.85 -7.44 -11.23
CA SER A 73 0.39 -8.14 -11.57
C SER A 73 0.26 -9.60 -11.15
N SER A 74 -0.17 -10.45 -12.09
CA SER A 74 0.08 -11.89 -12.00
C SER A 74 1.56 -12.12 -12.32
N SER A 75 2.34 -12.56 -11.34
CA SER A 75 3.63 -13.22 -11.58
C SER A 75 3.40 -14.69 -11.87
#